data_AF-X1EY72-F1
#
_entry.id   AF-X1EY72-F1
#
_cell.length_a   1.000
_cell.length_b   1.000
_cell.length_c   1.000
_cell.angle_alpha   90.00
_cell.angle_beta   90.00
_cell.angle_gamma   90.00
#
_symmetry.space_group_name_H-M   'P 1'
#
loop_
_entity.id
_entity.type
_entity.pdbx_description
1 polymer ?
#
loop_
_entity_poly.entity_id
_entity_poly.type
_entity_poly.pdbx_seq_one_letter_code
_entity_poly.pdbx_strand_id
1 'polypeptide(L)'
;KALYFVQQLMDAPIKHIAIENPISVISSQIRKPNQIVQPYMFGDSASKKTCLWTKNLPLLEPTKIVDKGEFFEWTDKNGKKKRQPLWYYNAFINSKSDQERRTLRSKTFQGIAEAIATQYSEYIINLNQQ
;
A
#
# COMPACT_ATOMS: atom_id res chain seq x y z
N LYS A 1 -14.60 12.31 -11.52
CA LYS A 1 -13.13 12.35 -11.27
C LYS A 1 -12.75 11.26 -10.26
N ALA A 2 -11.52 10.74 -10.26
CA ALA A 2 -11.11 9.59 -9.44
C ALA A 2 -11.36 9.75 -7.93
N LEU A 3 -11.13 10.93 -7.35
CA LEU A 3 -11.39 11.17 -5.92
C LEU A 3 -12.87 11.04 -5.55
N TYR A 4 -13.78 11.46 -6.43
CA TYR A 4 -15.22 11.27 -6.22
C TYR A 4 -15.55 9.79 -6.15
N PHE A 5 -14.97 8.97 -7.02
CA PHE A 5 -15.17 7.51 -6.98
C PHE A 5 -14.64 6.90 -5.67
N VAL A 6 -13.47 7.31 -5.21
CA VAL A 6 -12.94 6.88 -3.89
C VAL A 6 -13.90 7.27 -2.76
N GLN A 7 -14.42 8.49 -2.77
CA GLN A 7 -15.40 8.94 -1.78
C GLN A 7 -16.66 8.06 -1.81
N GLN A 8 -17.20 7.76 -2.99
CA GLN A 8 -18.34 6.86 -3.14
C GLN A 8 -18.06 5.45 -2.60
N LEU A 9 -16.85 4.92 -2.77
CA LEU A 9 -16.46 3.64 -2.17
C LEU A 9 -16.39 3.71 -0.64
N MET A 10 -15.93 4.82 -0.07
CA MET A 10 -15.88 5.02 1.39
C MET A 10 -17.28 5.15 2.01
N ASP A 11 -18.20 5.79 1.28
CA ASP A 11 -19.57 6.06 1.72
C ASP A 11 -20.55 4.93 1.39
N ALA A 12 -20.10 3.90 0.67
CA ALA A 12 -20.94 2.78 0.28
C ALA A 12 -21.65 2.19 1.52
N PRO A 13 -22.93 1.78 1.39
CA PRO A 13 -23.73 1.20 2.47
C PRO A 13 -23.30 -0.24 2.79
N ILE A 14 -21.99 -0.46 2.93
CA ILE A 14 -21.35 -1.73 3.25
C ILE A 14 -20.83 -1.62 4.69
N LYS A 15 -21.02 -2.69 5.47
CA LYS A 15 -20.66 -2.75 6.89
C LYS A 15 -19.14 -2.68 7.10
N HIS A 16 -18.38 -3.42 6.30
CA HIS A 16 -16.91 -3.52 6.40
C HIS A 16 -16.27 -3.05 5.09
N ILE A 17 -15.32 -2.11 5.17
CA ILE A 17 -14.64 -1.55 3.99
C ILE A 17 -13.15 -1.49 4.28
N ALA A 18 -12.34 -1.90 3.32
CA ALA A 18 -10.90 -1.67 3.28
C ALA A 18 -10.53 -1.10 1.91
N ILE A 19 -10.05 0.15 1.88
CA ILE A 19 -9.48 0.76 0.68
C ILE A 19 -7.96 0.82 0.87
N GLU A 20 -7.23 0.21 -0.07
CA GLU A 20 -5.77 0.23 -0.13
C GLU A 20 -5.32 1.17 -1.25
N ASN A 21 -4.33 2.01 -0.95
CA ASN A 21 -3.63 2.79 -1.97
C ASN A 21 -2.27 3.20 -1.41
N PRO A 22 -1.22 3.32 -2.24
CA PRO A 22 -0.03 4.08 -1.85
C PRO A 22 -0.35 5.52 -1.41
N ILE A 23 0.60 6.15 -0.72
CA ILE A 23 0.47 7.57 -0.33
C ILE A 23 0.05 8.40 -1.54
N SER A 24 -1.05 9.12 -1.39
CA SER A 24 -1.68 9.89 -2.46
C SER A 24 -2.49 11.07 -1.91
N VAL A 25 -3.07 11.85 -2.83
CA VAL A 25 -3.92 13.01 -2.55
C VAL A 25 -5.22 12.68 -1.78
N ILE A 26 -5.61 11.40 -1.67
CA ILE A 26 -6.76 10.97 -0.86
C ILE A 26 -6.62 11.48 0.58
N SER A 27 -5.40 11.39 1.14
CA SER A 27 -5.11 11.77 2.54
C SER A 27 -5.22 13.27 2.83
N SER A 28 -5.13 14.10 1.78
CA SER A 28 -5.25 15.56 1.88
C SER A 28 -6.64 16.06 1.48
N GLN A 29 -7.37 15.31 0.66
CA GLN A 29 -8.62 15.76 0.05
C GLN A 29 -9.87 15.11 0.67
N ILE A 30 -9.73 13.93 1.29
CA ILE A 30 -10.85 13.17 1.85
C ILE A 30 -10.66 13.00 3.36
N ARG A 31 -9.76 12.10 3.78
CA ARG A 31 -9.41 11.89 5.19
C ARG A 31 -8.08 11.16 5.33
N LYS A 32 -7.45 11.25 6.50
CA LYS A 32 -6.24 10.47 6.82
C LYS A 32 -6.53 8.96 6.83
N PRO A 33 -5.57 8.12 6.40
CA PRO A 33 -5.72 6.68 6.49
C PRO A 33 -5.77 6.24 7.95
N ASN A 34 -6.43 5.13 8.22
CA ASN A 34 -6.46 4.51 9.55
C ASN A 34 -5.10 3.89 9.89
N GLN A 35 -4.39 3.40 8.87
CA GLN A 35 -3.10 2.76 9.03
C GLN A 35 -2.19 3.04 7.83
N ILE A 36 -0.89 3.11 8.08
CA ILE A 36 0.15 3.09 7.04
C ILE A 36 1.06 1.92 7.34
N VAL A 37 1.20 1.00 6.38
CA VAL A 37 1.99 -0.22 6.51
C VAL A 37 3.03 -0.30 5.39
N GLN A 38 3.95 -1.27 5.51
CA GLN A 38 5.05 -1.46 4.56
C GLN A 38 5.19 -2.95 4.21
N PRO A 39 5.63 -3.31 2.99
CA PRO A 39 5.77 -4.70 2.57
C PRO A 39 6.70 -5.51 3.47
N TYR A 40 7.80 -4.91 3.92
CA TYR A 40 8.75 -5.56 4.83
C TYR A 40 8.14 -5.97 6.18
N MET A 41 6.97 -5.45 6.56
CA MET A 41 6.27 -5.88 7.77
C MET A 41 5.56 -7.24 7.59
N PHE A 42 5.43 -7.72 6.35
CA PHE A 42 4.67 -8.91 5.98
C PHE A 42 5.47 -9.93 5.14
N GLY A 43 6.79 -9.82 5.13
CA GLY A 43 7.68 -10.82 4.55
C GLY A 43 8.29 -10.45 3.18
N ASP A 44 7.87 -9.34 2.58
CA ASP A 44 8.42 -8.86 1.32
C ASP A 44 9.54 -7.84 1.56
N SER A 45 10.78 -8.15 1.16
CA SER A 45 11.95 -7.25 1.29
C SER A 45 11.87 -6.04 0.37
N ALA A 46 10.96 -5.12 0.70
CA ALA A 46 10.67 -3.93 -0.07
C ALA A 46 10.05 -2.83 0.79
N SER A 47 10.35 -1.59 0.41
CA SER A 47 9.74 -0.39 0.99
C SER A 47 8.79 0.27 -0.02
N LYS A 48 7.51 0.32 0.33
CA LYS A 48 6.47 1.06 -0.39
C LYS A 48 5.33 1.35 0.58
N LYS A 49 5.23 2.61 1.03
CA LYS A 49 4.20 2.99 2.01
C LYS A 49 2.82 2.76 1.40
N THR A 50 2.07 1.84 1.99
CA THR A 50 0.69 1.50 1.65
C THR A 50 -0.22 2.04 2.74
N CYS A 51 -1.25 2.77 2.33
CA CYS A 51 -2.24 3.36 3.22
C CYS A 51 -3.52 2.53 3.20
N LEU A 52 -4.10 2.31 4.37
CA LEU A 52 -5.37 1.60 4.53
C LEU A 52 -6.41 2.55 5.14
N TRP A 53 -7.52 2.73 4.42
CA TRP A 53 -8.72 3.38 4.92
C TRP A 53 -9.75 2.31 5.21
N THR A 54 -9.99 2.05 6.49
CA THR A 54 -10.88 0.99 6.94
C THR A 54 -12.15 1.56 7.56
N LYS A 55 -13.23 0.77 7.50
CA LYS A 55 -14.52 0.98 8.19
C LYS A 55 -14.89 -0.33 8.86
N ASN A 56 -15.04 -0.31 10.19
CA ASN A 56 -15.38 -1.48 11.02
C ASN A 56 -14.47 -2.69 10.81
N LEU A 57 -13.19 -2.48 10.53
CA LEU A 57 -12.17 -3.53 10.45
C LEU A 57 -11.03 -3.17 11.41
N PRO A 58 -10.38 -4.17 12.02
CA PRO A 58 -9.23 -3.94 12.88
C PRO A 58 -8.05 -3.38 12.07
N LEU A 59 -7.03 -2.90 12.78
CA LEU A 59 -5.75 -2.59 12.14
C LEU A 59 -5.06 -3.89 11.71
N LEU A 60 -4.29 -3.82 10.64
CA LEU A 60 -3.56 -4.96 10.11
C LEU A 60 -2.29 -5.20 10.94
N GLU A 61 -2.13 -6.39 11.51
CA GLU A 61 -0.97 -6.74 12.31
C GLU A 61 0.18 -7.27 11.44
N PRO A 62 1.43 -6.83 11.63
CA PRO A 62 2.60 -7.37 10.93
C PRO A 62 2.72 -8.89 11.09
N THR A 63 2.88 -9.62 9.98
CA THR A 63 2.97 -11.10 10.00
C THR A 63 4.42 -11.61 10.03
N LYS A 64 5.33 -10.92 9.32
CA LYS A 64 6.73 -11.31 9.20
C LYS A 64 7.60 -10.11 8.88
N ILE A 65 8.37 -9.65 9.87
CA ILE A 65 9.26 -8.49 9.67
C ILE A 65 10.56 -8.95 9.01
N VAL A 66 10.86 -8.37 7.85
CA VAL A 66 12.10 -8.59 7.09
C VAL A 66 12.83 -7.25 6.85
N ASP A 67 13.95 -7.29 6.12
CA ASP A 67 14.69 -6.09 5.79
C ASP A 67 13.89 -5.18 4.81
N LYS A 68 14.28 -3.90 4.75
CA LYS A 68 13.53 -2.87 4.01
C LYS A 68 13.73 -2.93 2.49
N GLY A 69 14.51 -3.88 2.00
CA GLY A 69 15.00 -3.98 0.65
C GLY A 69 16.17 -3.03 0.37
N GLU A 70 16.77 -3.21 -0.80
CA GLU A 70 17.88 -2.37 -1.26
C GLU A 70 17.41 -0.98 -1.68
N PHE A 71 18.30 0.01 -1.53
CA PHE A 71 18.07 1.38 -1.92
C PHE A 71 19.12 1.84 -2.93
N PHE A 72 18.67 2.57 -3.95
CA PHE A 72 19.53 3.30 -4.86
C PHE A 72 19.69 4.74 -4.35
N GLU A 73 20.94 5.15 -4.16
CA GLU A 73 21.30 6.52 -3.73
C GLU A 73 22.03 7.25 -4.85
N TRP A 74 21.69 8.51 -5.07
CA TRP A 74 22.38 9.37 -6.04
C TRP A 74 22.41 10.81 -5.56
N THR A 75 23.32 11.60 -6.12
CA THR A 75 23.39 13.04 -5.89
C THR A 75 22.75 13.74 -7.08
N ASP A 76 21.75 14.59 -6.82
CA ASP A 76 21.12 15.36 -7.89
C ASP A 76 22.03 16.50 -8.38
N LYS A 77 21.64 17.15 -9.48
CA LYS A 77 22.37 18.28 -10.08
C LYS A 77 22.55 19.49 -9.14
N ASN A 78 21.81 19.55 -8.03
CA ASN A 78 21.90 20.60 -7.03
C ASN A 78 22.71 20.14 -5.79
N GLY A 79 23.42 19.00 -5.87
CA GLY A 79 24.21 18.47 -4.77
C GLY A 79 23.41 17.77 -3.68
N LYS A 80 22.09 17.58 -3.83
CA LYS A 80 21.24 16.95 -2.82
C LYS A 80 21.25 15.43 -2.98
N LYS A 81 21.62 14.73 -1.90
CA LYS A 81 21.50 13.27 -1.82
C LYS A 81 20.03 12.85 -1.85
N LYS A 82 19.71 11.94 -2.76
CA LYS A 82 18.39 11.32 -2.92
C LYS A 82 18.53 9.82 -2.74
N ARG A 83 17.47 9.18 -2.24
CA ARG A 83 17.36 7.73 -2.19
C ARG A 83 15.99 7.28 -2.64
N GLN A 84 15.92 6.12 -3.27
CA GLN A 84 14.68 5.41 -3.55
C GLN A 84 14.89 3.90 -3.49
N PRO A 85 13.84 3.10 -3.27
CA PRO A 85 13.96 1.64 -3.32
C PRO A 85 14.53 1.19 -4.67
N LEU A 86 15.48 0.25 -4.67
CA LEU A 86 16.15 -0.22 -5.88
C LEU A 86 15.15 -0.87 -6.85
N TRP A 87 14.19 -1.63 -6.34
CA TRP A 87 13.12 -2.22 -7.17
C TRP A 87 12.33 -1.15 -7.95
N TYR A 88 12.13 0.03 -7.35
CA TYR A 88 11.41 1.14 -7.98
C TYR A 88 12.27 1.81 -9.07
N TYR A 89 13.59 1.90 -8.85
CA TYR A 89 14.54 2.34 -9.86
C TYR A 89 14.60 1.36 -11.05
N ASN A 90 14.69 0.06 -10.77
CA ASN A 90 14.71 -0.98 -11.80
C ASN A 90 13.41 -0.99 -12.62
N ALA A 91 12.26 -0.80 -11.98
CA ALA A 91 10.98 -0.66 -12.69
C ALA A 91 10.92 0.57 -13.62
N PHE A 92 11.70 1.61 -13.33
CA PHE A 92 11.81 2.78 -14.20
C PHE A 92 12.75 2.53 -15.38
N ILE A 93 13.92 1.92 -15.15
CA ILE A 93 14.90 1.63 -16.22
C ILE A 93 14.38 0.58 -17.19
N ASN A 94 13.75 -0.48 -16.67
CA ASN A 94 13.38 -1.64 -17.47
C ASN A 94 12.06 -1.46 -18.24
N SER A 95 11.28 -0.43 -17.93
CA SER A 95 10.02 -0.15 -18.64
C SER A 95 10.28 0.56 -19.97
N LYS A 96 9.73 0.04 -21.07
CA LYS A 96 9.79 0.65 -22.41
C LYS A 96 8.76 1.77 -22.58
N SER A 97 7.71 1.76 -21.76
CA SER A 97 6.62 2.74 -21.81
C SER A 97 6.12 3.15 -20.42
N ASP A 98 5.47 4.31 -20.37
CA ASP A 98 4.79 4.79 -19.16
C ASP A 98 3.69 3.83 -18.68
N GLN A 99 3.02 3.13 -19.59
CA GLN A 99 1.99 2.14 -19.27
C GLN A 99 2.60 0.91 -18.60
N GLU A 100 3.68 0.37 -19.17
CA GLU A 100 4.42 -0.76 -18.59
C GLU A 100 4.95 -0.43 -17.19
N ARG A 101 5.51 0.78 -17.02
CA ARG A 101 5.97 1.27 -15.72
C ARG A 101 4.86 1.31 -14.68
N ARG A 102 3.66 1.75 -15.06
CA ARG A 102 2.48 1.78 -14.18
C ARG A 102 2.08 0.38 -13.78
N THR A 103 2.00 -0.56 -14.73
CA THR A 103 1.67 -1.96 -14.48
C THR A 103 2.66 -2.65 -13.54
N LEU A 104 3.97 -2.45 -13.76
CA LEU A 104 5.01 -3.01 -12.89
C LEU A 104 4.88 -2.50 -11.45
N ARG A 105 4.54 -1.21 -11.31
CA ARG A 105 4.40 -0.56 -10.00
C ARG A 105 3.04 -0.75 -9.34
N SER A 106 2.02 -1.20 -10.06
CA SER A 106 0.67 -1.44 -9.50
C SER A 106 0.50 -2.84 -8.93
N LYS A 107 1.47 -3.74 -9.12
CA LYS A 107 1.47 -5.06 -8.48
C LYS A 107 1.53 -4.89 -6.95
N THR A 108 0.62 -5.56 -6.26
CA THR A 108 0.59 -5.65 -4.81
C THR A 108 1.63 -6.67 -4.34
N PHE A 109 2.18 -6.44 -3.14
CA PHE A 109 3.11 -7.37 -2.51
C PHE A 109 2.35 -8.52 -1.87
N GLN A 110 2.87 -9.74 -2.02
CA GLN A 110 2.15 -10.95 -1.68
C GLN A 110 1.85 -11.03 -0.18
N GLY A 111 2.80 -10.69 0.67
CA GLY A 111 2.64 -10.74 2.12
C GLY A 111 1.57 -9.79 2.66
N ILE A 112 1.47 -8.58 2.10
CA ILE A 112 0.37 -7.64 2.45
C ILE A 112 -0.98 -8.22 2.01
N ALA A 113 -1.05 -8.77 0.78
CA ALA A 113 -2.29 -9.32 0.25
C ALA A 113 -2.79 -10.50 1.10
N GLU A 114 -1.89 -11.40 1.49
CA GLU A 114 -2.18 -12.52 2.39
C GLU A 114 -2.62 -12.04 3.78
N ALA A 115 -1.91 -11.08 4.37
CA ALA A 115 -2.28 -10.53 5.67
C ALA A 115 -3.70 -9.91 5.64
N ILE A 116 -4.02 -9.13 4.61
CA ILE A 116 -5.37 -8.55 4.44
C ILE A 116 -6.41 -9.66 4.32
N ALA A 117 -6.16 -10.66 3.46
CA ALA A 117 -7.09 -11.74 3.21
C ALA A 117 -7.35 -12.56 4.48
N THR A 118 -6.31 -12.96 5.20
CA THR A 118 -6.42 -13.81 6.39
C THR A 118 -7.03 -13.05 7.56
N GLN A 119 -6.43 -11.93 7.98
CA GLN A 119 -6.81 -11.26 9.23
C GLN A 119 -8.22 -10.65 9.18
N TYR A 120 -8.60 -10.04 8.05
CA TYR A 120 -9.95 -9.48 7.93
C TYR A 120 -11.00 -10.58 7.77
N SER A 121 -10.70 -11.67 7.07
CA SER A 121 -11.64 -12.80 6.97
C SER A 121 -11.86 -13.46 8.33
N GLU A 122 -10.78 -13.76 9.06
CA GLU A 122 -10.86 -14.32 10.41
C GLU A 122 -11.67 -13.42 11.35
N TYR A 123 -11.41 -12.12 11.34
CA TYR A 123 -12.16 -11.15 12.14
C TYR A 123 -13.66 -11.18 11.82
N ILE A 124 -14.03 -11.16 10.53
CA ILE A 124 -15.44 -11.17 10.12
C ILE A 124 -16.12 -12.50 10.46
N ILE A 125 -15.44 -13.64 10.25
CA ILE A 125 -15.97 -14.96 10.58
C ILE A 125 -16.26 -15.05 12.09
N ASN A 126 -15.30 -14.63 12.92
CA ASN A 126 -15.45 -14.67 14.38
C ASN A 126 -16.55 -13.74 14.88
N LEU A 127 -16.71 -12.55 14.27
CA LEU A 127 -17.80 -11.63 14.59
C LEU A 127 -19.20 -12.21 14.31
N ASN A 128 -19.34 -13.07 13.30
CA ASN A 128 -20.63 -13.65 12.93
C ASN A 128 -20.99 -14.91 13.73
N GLN A 129 -20.05 -15.43 14.52
CA GLN A 129 -20.26 -16.58 15.40
C GLN A 129 -20.67 -16.16 16.82
N GLN A 130 -20.63 -14.87 17.13
CA GLN A 130 -21.07 -14.25 18.39
C GLN A 130 -22.52 -13.77 18.27
#